data_AF-A0A7C3IA34-F1
#
_entry.id   AF-A0A7C3IA34-F1
#
_cell.length_a   1.000
_cell.length_b   1.000
_cell.length_c   1.000
_cell.angle_alpha   90.00
_cell.angle_beta   90.00
_cell.angle_gamma   90.00
#
_symmetry.space_group_name_H-M   'P 1'
#
loop_
_entity.id
_entity.type
_entity.pdbx_description
1 polymer ?
#
loop_
_entity_poly.entity_id
_entity_poly.type
_entity_poly.pdbx_seq_one_letter_code
_entity_poly.pdbx_strand_id
1 'polypeptide(L)'
;MQDFTVHLRHVDGTLERVPFFCLPPEISSAELLTHCCRCCFDYVNSLTDITVGYSGAPLDIEKMYQWVLVRTEKGEQLRRLVTDEMEIFPEESAGDRTAFVTQYAQRFMETKVDDAMKMSGTMPLEKGFMMAEHLYNTGPRGVEF
;
A
#
# COMPACT_ATOMS: atom_id res chain seq x y z
N MET A 1 2.27 3.40 2.04
CA MET A 1 1.41 4.19 1.16
C MET A 1 1.87 4.01 -0.27
N GLN A 2 1.07 4.45 -1.24
CA GLN A 2 1.28 4.26 -2.67
C GLN A 2 2.55 4.96 -3.18
N ASP A 3 3.09 5.90 -2.41
CA ASP A 3 4.36 6.61 -2.66
C ASP A 3 5.61 5.86 -2.16
N PHE A 4 5.52 4.56 -1.88
CA PHE A 4 6.64 3.76 -1.38
C PHE A 4 7.21 4.23 -0.03
N THR A 5 6.39 4.91 0.78
CA THR A 5 6.74 5.32 2.16
C THR A 5 5.74 4.79 3.19
N VAL A 6 6.21 4.55 4.42
CA VAL A 6 5.36 4.36 5.61
C VAL A 6 5.00 5.74 6.14
N HIS A 7 3.72 5.94 6.38
CA HIS A 7 3.19 7.18 6.96
C HIS A 7 2.82 6.90 8.42
N LEU A 8 3.50 7.56 9.35
CA LEU A 8 3.24 7.47 10.78
C LEU A 8 2.55 8.76 11.23
N ARG A 9 1.30 8.64 11.69
CA ARG A 9 0.57 9.75 12.29
C ARG A 9 0.78 9.73 13.80
N HIS A 10 1.39 10.78 14.33
CA HIS A 10 1.64 10.94 15.76
C HIS A 10 0.42 11.50 16.48
N VAL A 11 0.40 11.37 17.81
CA VAL A 11 -0.71 11.80 18.67
C VAL A 11 -0.96 13.31 18.58
N ASP A 12 0.08 14.10 18.35
CA ASP A 12 -0.01 15.55 18.15
C ASP A 12 -0.50 15.95 16.75
N GLY A 13 -0.82 14.96 15.91
CA GLY A 13 -1.31 15.14 14.54
C GLY A 13 -0.20 15.27 13.50
N THR A 14 1.07 15.30 13.90
CA THR A 14 2.19 15.35 12.94
C THR A 14 2.25 14.07 12.12
N LEU A 15 2.68 14.22 10.86
CA LEU A 15 2.84 13.13 9.92
C LEU A 15 4.33 12.92 9.63
N GLU A 16 4.87 11.80 10.07
CA GLU A 16 6.21 11.35 9.73
C GLU A 16 6.15 10.38 8.55
N ARG A 17 7.08 10.52 7.62
CA ARG A 17 7.19 9.64 6.44
C ARG A 17 8.56 8.98 6.43
N VAL A 18 8.58 7.67 6.23
CA VAL A 18 9.82 6.89 6.15
C VAL A 18 9.78 6.02 4.89
N PRO A 19 10.69 6.20 3.92
CA PRO A 19 10.76 5.35 2.73
C PRO A 19 10.98 3.88 3.09
N PHE A 20 10.36 2.96 2.35
CA PHE A 20 10.49 1.51 2.62
C PHE A 20 11.95 1.05 2.65
N PHE A 21 12.80 1.64 1.81
CA PHE A 21 14.23 1.29 1.68
C PHE A 21 15.10 1.79 2.84
N CYS A 22 14.57 2.70 3.67
CA CYS A 22 15.23 3.24 4.86
C CYS A 22 14.86 2.47 6.13
N LEU A 23 13.90 1.55 6.04
CA LEU A 23 13.44 0.74 7.16
C LEU A 23 14.47 -0.34 7.50
N PRO A 24 14.54 -0.76 8.79
CA PRO A 24 15.35 -1.90 9.19
C PRO A 24 15.05 -3.13 8.31
N PRO A 25 16.07 -3.82 7.78
CA PRO A 25 15.85 -4.94 6.86
C PRO A 25 14.97 -6.05 7.44
N GLU A 26 15.01 -6.25 8.76
CA GLU A 26 14.26 -7.26 9.47
C GLU A 26 12.75 -7.07 9.28
N ILE A 27 12.29 -5.81 9.28
CA ILE A 27 10.87 -5.50 9.13
C ILE A 27 10.33 -5.72 7.71
N SER A 28 11.22 -6.01 6.77
CA SER A 28 10.87 -6.40 5.39
C SER A 28 10.78 -7.91 5.19
N SER A 29 11.06 -8.73 6.21
CA SER A 29 11.01 -10.19 6.09
C SER A 29 9.59 -10.72 6.23
N ALA A 30 9.22 -11.67 5.36
CA ALA A 30 7.98 -12.42 5.43
C ALA A 30 7.80 -13.19 6.76
N GLU A 31 8.89 -13.53 7.46
CA GLU A 31 8.84 -14.31 8.69
C GLU A 31 8.23 -13.54 9.87
N LEU A 32 8.21 -12.20 9.81
CA LEU A 32 7.52 -11.38 10.82
C LEU A 32 6.00 -11.38 10.65
N LEU A 33 5.50 -11.77 9.48
CA LEU A 33 4.06 -11.92 9.28
C LEU A 33 3.59 -13.22 9.94
N THR A 34 2.49 -13.10 10.69
CA THR A 34 1.83 -14.27 11.30
C THR A 34 1.48 -15.31 10.22
N HIS A 35 1.49 -16.59 10.61
CA HIS A 35 1.18 -17.68 9.69
C HIS A 35 -0.19 -17.52 9.01
N CYS A 36 -1.20 -17.01 9.72
CA CYS A 36 -2.51 -16.77 9.14
C CYS A 36 -2.47 -15.70 8.04
N CYS A 37 -1.70 -14.62 8.21
CA CYS A 37 -1.57 -13.59 7.18
C CYS A 37 -0.86 -14.11 5.93
N ARG A 38 0.16 -14.97 6.10
CA ARG A 38 0.88 -15.59 4.98
C ARG A 38 0.07 -16.62 4.20
N CYS A 39 -1.01 -17.14 4.80
CA CYS A 39 -1.91 -18.09 4.16
C CYS A 39 -3.24 -17.45 3.72
N CYS A 40 -3.38 -16.12 3.85
CA CYS A 40 -4.57 -15.40 3.42
C CYS A 40 -4.52 -15.11 1.92
N PHE A 41 -5.62 -15.38 1.22
CA PHE A 41 -5.79 -15.05 -0.20
C PHE A 41 -6.89 -14.02 -0.43
N ASP A 42 -7.43 -13.42 0.64
CA ASP A 42 -8.61 -12.56 0.60
C ASP A 42 -8.28 -11.08 0.85
N TYR A 43 -7.31 -10.54 0.11
CA TYR A 43 -6.80 -9.18 0.32
C TYR A 43 -7.85 -8.08 0.19
N VAL A 44 -8.83 -8.28 -0.70
CA VAL A 44 -9.91 -7.31 -1.00
C VAL A 44 -11.22 -7.65 -0.30
N ASN A 45 -11.21 -8.56 0.67
CA ASN A 45 -12.40 -9.00 1.41
C ASN A 45 -13.57 -9.36 0.48
N SER A 46 -13.41 -10.48 -0.23
CA SER A 46 -14.24 -10.86 -1.38
C SER A 46 -15.71 -11.17 -1.03
N LEU A 47 -16.00 -11.45 0.25
CA LEU A 47 -17.33 -11.84 0.72
C LEU A 47 -18.16 -10.67 1.29
N THR A 48 -17.62 -9.44 1.35
CA THR A 48 -18.37 -8.28 1.84
C THR A 48 -19.28 -7.67 0.78
N ASP A 49 -20.35 -7.03 1.22
CA ASP A 49 -21.23 -6.23 0.34
C ASP A 49 -20.49 -5.01 -0.25
N ILE A 50 -19.64 -4.36 0.56
CA ILE A 50 -18.76 -3.24 0.21
C ILE A 50 -17.38 -3.47 0.81
N THR A 51 -16.32 -3.31 0.01
CA THR A 51 -14.94 -3.19 0.48
C THR A 51 -14.51 -1.72 0.40
N VAL A 52 -13.90 -1.20 1.47
CA VAL A 52 -13.31 0.14 1.52
C VAL A 52 -11.83 0.01 1.86
N GLY A 53 -10.96 0.64 1.08
CA GLY A 53 -9.52 0.64 1.31
C GLY A 53 -8.87 1.82 0.62
N TYR A 54 -7.55 1.79 0.44
CA TYR A 54 -6.80 2.85 -0.23
C TYR A 54 -5.96 2.34 -1.41
N SER A 55 -5.77 1.03 -1.56
CA SER A 55 -4.80 0.47 -2.52
C SER A 55 -5.00 0.95 -3.96
N GLY A 56 -6.26 1.01 -4.43
CA GLY A 56 -6.60 1.51 -5.76
C GLY A 56 -6.91 3.01 -5.84
N ALA A 57 -6.80 3.74 -4.72
CA ALA A 57 -7.11 5.16 -4.68
C ALA A 57 -5.90 6.01 -5.09
N PRO A 58 -6.11 7.15 -5.78
CA PRO A 58 -5.03 8.11 -5.99
C PRO A 58 -4.54 8.62 -4.64
N LEU A 59 -3.23 8.76 -4.51
CA LEU A 59 -2.62 9.29 -3.31
C LEU A 59 -2.76 10.80 -3.26
N ASP A 60 -3.59 11.28 -2.34
CA ASP A 60 -3.68 12.67 -1.92
C ASP A 60 -3.60 12.67 -0.39
N ILE A 61 -2.54 13.27 0.18
CA ILE A 61 -2.29 13.24 1.63
C ILE A 61 -3.27 14.15 2.39
N GLU A 62 -3.82 15.17 1.74
CA GLU A 62 -4.78 16.07 2.36
C GLU A 62 -6.20 15.48 2.31
N LYS A 63 -6.58 14.96 1.14
CA LYS A 63 -7.93 14.42 0.93
C LYS A 63 -8.10 12.97 1.35
N MET A 64 -7.02 12.18 1.38
CA MET A 64 -7.01 10.77 1.79
C MET A 64 -8.10 9.95 1.10
N TYR A 65 -8.13 10.04 -0.23
CA TYR A 65 -9.13 9.33 -1.02
C TYR A 65 -9.13 7.83 -0.74
N GLN A 66 -10.32 7.25 -0.82
CA GLN A 66 -10.56 5.83 -0.59
C GLN A 66 -11.01 5.16 -1.89
N TRP A 67 -10.60 3.91 -2.04
CA TRP A 67 -11.09 3.02 -3.08
C TRP A 67 -12.24 2.21 -2.50
N VAL A 68 -13.37 2.25 -3.19
CA VAL A 68 -14.62 1.61 -2.76
C VAL A 68 -15.06 0.61 -3.82
N LEU A 69 -15.20 -0.66 -3.42
CA LEU A 69 -15.68 -1.72 -4.29
C LEU A 69 -17.03 -2.24 -3.77
N VAL A 70 -18.09 -1.94 -4.51
CA VAL A 70 -19.46 -2.42 -4.25
C VAL A 70 -19.69 -3.71 -5.03
N ARG A 71 -20.14 -4.78 -4.35
CA ARG A 71 -20.26 -6.12 -4.95
C ARG A 71 -21.69 -6.58 -5.15
N THR A 72 -22.56 -6.26 -4.18
CA THR A 72 -23.93 -6.79 -4.12
C THR A 72 -24.96 -5.68 -4.23
N GLU A 73 -26.21 -6.02 -4.53
CA GLU A 73 -27.33 -5.08 -4.51
C GLU A 73 -27.49 -4.45 -3.12
N LYS A 74 -27.30 -5.25 -2.07
CA LYS A 74 -27.29 -4.76 -0.68
C LYS A 74 -26.17 -3.75 -0.44
N GLY A 75 -24.98 -3.98 -0.99
CA GLY A 75 -23.88 -3.01 -0.95
C GLY A 75 -24.25 -1.71 -1.65
N GLU A 76 -24.90 -1.77 -2.80
CA GLU A 76 -25.34 -0.56 -3.51
C GLU A 76 -26.41 0.21 -2.71
N GLN A 77 -27.35 -0.49 -2.05
CA GLN A 77 -28.31 0.14 -1.15
C GLN A 77 -27.61 0.85 0.01
N LEU A 78 -26.59 0.23 0.61
CA LEU A 78 -25.79 0.83 1.69
C LEU A 78 -25.00 2.05 1.20
N ARG A 79 -24.33 1.97 0.05
CA ARG A 79 -23.59 3.10 -0.54
C ARG A 79 -24.51 4.32 -0.75
N ARG A 80 -25.74 4.09 -1.23
CA ARG A 80 -26.74 5.15 -1.47
C ARG A 80 -27.11 5.95 -0.24
N LEU A 81 -27.01 5.38 0.97
CA LEU A 81 -27.33 6.09 2.21
C LEU A 81 -26.41 7.29 2.48
N VAL A 82 -25.19 7.26 1.91
CA VAL A 82 -24.15 8.28 2.16
C VAL A 82 -23.64 8.92 0.87
N THR A 83 -24.24 8.64 -0.29
CA THR A 83 -23.78 9.16 -1.59
C THR A 83 -23.70 10.68 -1.62
N ASP A 84 -24.67 11.36 -1.02
CA ASP A 84 -24.73 12.83 -1.02
C ASP A 84 -23.65 13.47 -0.14
N GLU A 85 -22.98 12.67 0.71
CA GLU A 85 -21.86 13.08 1.57
C GLU A 85 -20.50 12.72 0.96
N MET A 86 -20.47 12.11 -0.24
CA MET A 86 -19.25 11.64 -0.89
C MET A 86 -18.92 12.44 -2.16
N GLU A 87 -17.66 12.83 -2.31
CA GLU A 87 -17.08 13.19 -3.61
C GLU A 87 -16.64 11.92 -4.32
N ILE A 88 -17.28 11.59 -5.45
CA ILE A 88 -17.03 10.36 -6.21
C ILE A 88 -16.44 10.73 -7.57
N PHE A 89 -15.33 10.10 -7.92
CA PHE A 89 -14.67 10.24 -9.21
C PHE A 89 -14.33 8.84 -9.78
N PRO A 90 -14.14 8.73 -11.11
CA PRO A 90 -13.77 7.47 -11.74
C PRO A 90 -12.44 6.94 -11.21
N GLU A 91 -12.27 5.62 -11.23
CA GLU A 91 -10.97 5.00 -10.96
C GLU A 91 -9.93 5.38 -12.02
N GLU A 92 -8.68 5.45 -11.59
CA GLU A 92 -7.53 5.69 -12.46
C GLU A 92 -6.71 4.40 -12.60
N SER A 93 -6.06 4.21 -13.74
CA SER A 93 -5.13 3.11 -13.99
C SER A 93 -4.03 3.58 -14.93
N ALA A 94 -2.78 3.41 -14.52
CA ALA A 94 -1.62 3.74 -15.37
C ALA A 94 -0.38 2.92 -14.95
N GLY A 95 0.56 2.76 -15.89
CA GLY A 95 1.83 2.06 -15.67
C GLY A 95 1.74 0.55 -15.95
N ASP A 96 2.74 -0.19 -15.48
CA ASP A 96 2.82 -1.64 -15.59
C ASP A 96 3.42 -2.22 -14.30
N ARG A 97 2.63 -3.00 -13.58
CA ARG A 97 3.05 -3.61 -12.31
C ARG A 97 3.96 -4.83 -12.48
N THR A 98 4.08 -5.40 -13.67
CA THR A 98 4.72 -6.72 -13.89
C THR A 98 6.13 -6.80 -13.32
N ALA A 99 6.96 -5.79 -13.63
CA ALA A 99 8.32 -5.72 -13.13
C ALA A 99 8.37 -5.49 -11.60
N PHE A 100 7.51 -4.61 -11.07
CA PHE A 100 7.41 -4.31 -9.65
C PHE A 100 7.03 -5.55 -8.83
N VAL A 101 5.98 -6.26 -9.25
CA VAL A 101 5.49 -7.47 -8.59
C VAL A 101 6.54 -8.57 -8.61
N THR A 102 7.16 -8.83 -9.76
CA THR A 102 8.13 -9.92 -9.91
C THR A 102 9.36 -9.69 -9.03
N GLN A 103 9.93 -8.48 -9.07
CA GLN A 103 11.11 -8.12 -8.27
C GLN A 103 10.80 -8.09 -6.77
N TYR A 104 9.65 -7.52 -6.39
CA TYR A 104 9.25 -7.47 -4.99
C TYR A 104 9.00 -8.88 -4.44
N ALA A 105 8.26 -9.73 -5.15
CA ALA A 105 7.96 -11.09 -4.72
C ALA A 105 9.23 -11.91 -4.54
N GLN A 106 10.17 -11.83 -5.49
CA GLN A 106 11.46 -12.51 -5.39
C GLN A 106 12.20 -12.08 -4.12
N ARG A 107 12.39 -10.77 -3.93
CA ARG A 107 13.09 -10.23 -2.76
C ARG A 107 12.41 -10.60 -1.45
N PHE A 108 11.08 -10.48 -1.40
CA PHE A 108 10.29 -10.74 -0.20
C PHE A 108 10.35 -12.21 0.23
N MET A 109 10.32 -13.15 -0.74
CA MET A 109 10.44 -14.58 -0.45
C MET A 109 11.87 -15.00 -0.07
N GLU A 110 12.88 -14.35 -0.63
CA GLU A 110 14.30 -14.68 -0.37
C GLU A 110 14.83 -14.07 0.94
N THR A 111 14.17 -13.03 1.48
CA THR A 111 14.62 -12.31 2.68
C THR A 111 14.29 -13.07 3.97
N LYS A 112 15.30 -13.76 4.54
CA LYS A 112 15.23 -14.35 5.89
C LYS A 112 15.57 -13.32 6.96
N VAL A 113 14.96 -13.42 8.15
CA VAL A 113 15.24 -12.50 9.26
C VAL A 113 16.71 -12.54 9.65
N ASP A 114 17.30 -13.73 9.76
CA ASP A 114 18.72 -13.88 10.14
C ASP A 114 19.68 -13.22 9.15
N ASP A 115 19.33 -13.20 7.86
CA ASP A 115 20.16 -12.60 6.82
C ASP A 115 19.92 -11.09 6.73
N ALA A 116 18.67 -10.66 6.92
CA ALA A 116 18.30 -9.26 7.06
C ALA A 116 19.00 -8.59 8.25
N MET A 117 19.09 -9.27 9.40
CA MET A 117 19.81 -8.81 10.60
C MET A 117 21.33 -8.67 10.38
N LYS A 118 21.90 -9.38 9.40
CA LYS A 118 23.31 -9.26 9.02
C LYS A 118 23.56 -8.17 7.99
N MET A 119 22.52 -7.68 7.31
CA MET A 119 22.65 -6.57 6.36
C MET A 119 22.90 -5.27 7.13
N SER A 120 24.15 -4.85 7.23
CA SER A 120 24.50 -3.56 7.83
C SER A 120 24.13 -2.42 6.88
N GLY A 121 23.17 -1.58 7.30
CA GLY A 121 22.91 -0.28 6.70
C GLY A 121 21.57 -0.20 5.96
N THR A 122 20.67 0.61 6.50
CA THR A 122 19.50 1.08 5.77
C THR A 122 19.93 2.16 4.77
N MET A 123 19.17 2.33 3.68
CA MET A 123 19.44 3.43 2.76
C MET A 123 19.35 4.76 3.52
N PRO A 124 20.28 5.72 3.34
CA PRO A 124 20.15 7.05 3.94
C PRO A 124 18.83 7.71 3.51
N LEU A 125 18.18 8.44 4.42
CA LEU A 125 16.84 9.02 4.20
C LEU A 125 16.74 9.83 2.91
N GLU A 126 17.71 10.70 2.63
CA GLU A 126 17.74 11.50 1.40
C GLU A 126 17.67 10.63 0.14
N LYS A 127 18.46 9.54 0.10
CA LYS A 127 18.45 8.59 -1.02
C LYS A 127 17.15 7.80 -1.09
N GLY A 128 16.59 7.44 0.05
CA GLY A 128 15.32 6.74 0.13
C GLY A 128 14.16 7.57 -0.43
N PHE A 129 14.11 8.86 -0.11
CA PHE A 129 13.09 9.75 -0.65
C PHE A 129 13.23 9.94 -2.15
N MET A 130 14.45 10.12 -2.66
CA MET A 130 14.69 10.19 -4.10
C MET A 130 14.22 8.92 -4.83
N MET A 131 14.50 7.74 -4.25
CA MET A 131 14.05 6.46 -4.83
C MET A 131 12.53 6.31 -4.77
N ALA A 132 11.91 6.65 -3.64
CA ALA A 132 10.45 6.59 -3.47
C ALA A 132 9.73 7.50 -4.48
N GLU A 133 10.20 8.74 -4.65
CA GLU A 133 9.67 9.68 -5.64
C GLU A 133 9.83 9.16 -7.07
N HIS A 134 11.00 8.62 -7.41
CA HIS A 134 11.25 8.03 -8.73
C HIS A 134 10.28 6.88 -9.04
N LEU A 135 10.10 5.96 -8.09
CA LEU A 135 9.20 4.82 -8.24
C LEU A 135 7.73 5.24 -8.28
N TYR A 136 7.33 6.24 -7.50
CA TYR A 136 5.97 6.76 -7.52
C TYR A 136 5.63 7.42 -8.87
N ASN A 137 6.59 8.16 -9.45
CA ASN A 137 6.37 8.87 -10.71
C ASN A 137 6.39 7.97 -11.95
N THR A 138 7.19 6.88 -11.92
CA THR A 138 7.39 5.96 -13.06
C THR A 138 6.63 4.64 -12.93
N GLY A 139 6.19 4.29 -11.72
CA GLY A 139 5.53 3.04 -11.40
C GLY A 139 4.03 3.02 -11.70
N PRO A 140 3.36 1.90 -11.34
CA PRO A 140 1.92 1.75 -11.51
C PRO A 140 1.14 2.70 -10.60
N ARG A 141 -0.06 3.12 -11.05
CA ARG A 141 -0.96 4.04 -10.32
C ARG A 141 -2.41 3.59 -10.36
N GLY A 142 -3.15 3.99 -9.32
CA GLY A 142 -4.57 3.67 -9.16
C GLY A 142 -4.78 2.17 -9.05
N VAL A 143 -5.75 1.59 -9.76
CA VAL A 143 -6.03 0.15 -9.69
C VAL A 143 -4.94 -0.76 -10.30
N GLU A 144 -3.95 -0.17 -10.98
CA GLU A 144 -2.76 -0.90 -11.46
C GLU A 144 -1.70 -1.12 -10.35
N PHE A 145 -1.71 -0.29 -9.30
CA PHE A 145 -0.80 -0.39 -8.15
C PHE A 145 -1.17 -1.56 -7.22
#